data_AF-A0A7X9DM05-F1
#
_entry.id   AF-A0A7X9DM05-F1
#
_cell.length_a   1.000
_cell.length_b   1.000
_cell.length_c   1.000
_cell.angle_alpha   90.00
_cell.angle_beta   90.00
_cell.angle_gamma   90.00
#
_symmetry.space_group_name_H-M   'P 1'
#
loop_
_entity.id
_entity.type
_entity.pdbx_description
1 polymer ?
#
loop_
_entity_poly.entity_id
_entity_poly.type
_entity_poly.pdbx_seq_one_letter_code
_entity_poly.pdbx_strand_id
1 'polypeptide(L)'
;MGHNDTIFAGYPVHLEFEATDNDLLNNYRVTIHAESDHHKSSVLDAMHWEFDSTFREINGVKNYTVHHHAIHVPANALTGDYHFHLIVADRSGNTTAVEKDITLAPAEAYHGDEHGK
;
A
#
# COMPACT_ATOMS: atom_id res chain seq x y z
N MET A 1 0.25 -2.58 21.08
CA MET A 1 -0.62 -2.33 19.91
C MET A 1 0.26 -2.48 18.69
N GLY A 2 -0.04 -3.41 17.78
CA GLY A 2 0.82 -3.70 16.63
C GLY A 2 0.70 -2.61 15.56
N HIS A 3 1.85 -2.16 15.03
CA HIS A 3 2.00 -1.12 14.01
C HIS A 3 1.62 -1.56 12.58
N ASN A 4 0.87 -2.65 12.41
CA ASN A 4 0.73 -3.33 11.10
C ASN A 4 -0.14 -2.58 10.07
N ASP A 5 -0.79 -1.49 10.49
CA ASP A 5 -1.80 -0.77 9.70
C ASP A 5 -1.41 0.71 9.55
N THR A 6 -0.16 1.05 9.88
CA THR A 6 0.37 2.42 9.81
C THR A 6 1.46 2.53 8.74
N ILE A 7 1.31 3.51 7.85
CA ILE A 7 2.34 3.93 6.89
C ILE A 7 2.83 5.32 7.28
N PHE A 8 3.98 5.74 6.74
CA PHE A 8 4.64 6.98 7.17
C PHE A 8 4.96 7.87 5.98
N ALA A 9 4.67 9.17 6.11
CA ALA A 9 4.99 10.16 5.09
C ALA A 9 6.51 10.19 4.84
N GLY A 10 6.93 10.15 3.57
CA GLY A 10 8.34 10.15 3.20
C GLY A 10 9.02 8.78 3.24
N TYR A 11 8.32 7.73 3.67
CA TYR A 11 8.85 6.36 3.73
C TYR A 11 8.16 5.45 2.71
N PRO A 12 8.83 4.35 2.29
CA PRO A 12 8.17 3.35 1.48
C PRO A 12 7.15 2.56 2.30
N VAL A 13 6.07 2.13 1.65
CA VAL A 13 5.12 1.17 2.22
C VAL A 13 5.70 -0.24 2.10
N HIS A 14 5.70 -0.98 3.20
CA HIS A 14 5.98 -2.41 3.19
C HIS A 14 4.75 -3.17 2.69
N LEU A 15 4.87 -3.88 1.57
CA LEU A 15 3.83 -4.75 1.04
C LEU A 15 4.36 -6.19 0.94
N GLU A 16 3.70 -7.09 1.65
CA GLU A 16 3.96 -8.52 1.60
C GLU A 16 2.65 -9.30 1.51
N PHE A 17 2.57 -10.23 0.55
CA PHE A 17 1.49 -11.21 0.46
C PHE A 17 1.89 -12.39 -0.42
N GLU A 18 1.18 -13.51 -0.25
CA GLU A 18 1.28 -14.68 -1.12
C GLU A 18 0.10 -14.72 -2.10
N ALA A 19 0.41 -14.91 -3.38
CA ALA A 19 -0.59 -15.16 -4.41
C ALA A 19 -0.45 -16.59 -4.93
N THR A 20 -1.57 -17.31 -4.99
CA THR A 20 -1.62 -18.68 -5.53
C THR A 20 -2.82 -18.85 -6.45
N ASP A 21 -2.65 -19.62 -7.51
CA ASP A 21 -3.68 -19.94 -8.50
C ASP A 21 -3.51 -21.38 -9.01
N ASN A 22 -4.61 -22.01 -9.44
CA ASN A 22 -4.57 -23.37 -9.98
C ASN A 22 -4.06 -23.43 -11.43
N ASP A 23 -4.14 -22.33 -12.18
CA ASP A 23 -3.59 -22.18 -13.53
C ASP A 23 -2.46 -21.14 -13.61
N LEU A 24 -2.74 -19.85 -13.74
CA LEU A 24 -1.72 -18.82 -13.92
C LEU A 24 -2.19 -17.47 -13.41
N LEU A 25 -1.37 -16.86 -12.56
CA LEU A 25 -1.50 -15.47 -12.16
C LEU A 25 -1.19 -14.53 -13.33
N ASN A 26 -1.75 -13.32 -13.28
CA ASN A 26 -1.57 -12.30 -14.31
C ASN A 26 -0.96 -11.01 -13.75
N ASN A 27 -1.66 -10.36 -12.83
CA ASN A 27 -1.21 -9.08 -12.27
C ASN A 27 -1.90 -8.81 -10.93
N TYR A 28 -1.38 -7.83 -10.21
CA TYR A 28 -2.10 -7.25 -9.09
C TYR A 28 -2.08 -5.72 -9.19
N ARG A 29 -3.14 -5.09 -8.69
CA ARG A 29 -3.29 -3.64 -8.64
C ARG A 29 -3.42 -3.21 -7.19
N VAL A 30 -2.67 -2.20 -6.81
CA VAL A 30 -2.75 -1.57 -5.49
C VAL A 30 -3.27 -0.16 -5.69
N THR A 31 -4.30 0.19 -4.94
CA THR A 31 -4.76 1.57 -4.79
C THR A 31 -4.73 1.99 -3.33
N ILE A 32 -4.27 3.20 -3.06
CA ILE A 32 -4.31 3.83 -1.74
C ILE A 32 -4.89 5.23 -1.94
N HIS A 33 -5.96 5.55 -1.24
CA HIS A 33 -6.58 6.88 -1.30
C HIS A 33 -6.98 7.32 0.09
N ALA A 34 -6.98 8.64 0.31
CA ALA A 34 -7.47 9.19 1.56
C ALA A 34 -8.95 8.82 1.76
N GLU A 35 -9.34 8.58 3.01
CA GLU A 35 -10.76 8.52 3.33
C GLU A 35 -11.41 9.88 3.04
N SER A 36 -12.68 9.81 2.64
CA SER A 36 -13.42 10.86 1.92
C SER A 36 -13.57 12.23 2.62
N ASP A 37 -13.00 12.38 3.81
CA ASP A 37 -13.05 13.52 4.73
C ASP A 37 -11.71 14.24 4.92
N HIS A 38 -10.71 13.99 4.07
CA HIS A 38 -9.58 14.92 3.94
C HIS A 38 -10.08 16.27 3.40
N HIS A 39 -10.52 17.16 4.30
CA HIS A 39 -10.89 18.53 3.98
C HIS A 39 -9.65 19.32 3.53
N LYS A 40 -9.85 20.46 2.86
CA LYS A 40 -8.77 21.35 2.46
C LYS A 40 -7.85 21.63 3.64
N SER A 41 -6.62 21.14 3.58
CA SER A 41 -5.63 21.43 4.61
C SER A 41 -5.28 22.92 4.58
N SER A 42 -5.27 23.54 5.75
CA SER A 42 -4.73 24.89 5.96
C SER A 42 -3.20 24.91 6.06
N VAL A 43 -2.56 23.74 5.97
CA VAL A 43 -1.09 23.61 5.95
C VAL A 43 -0.59 23.94 4.54
N LEU A 44 0.22 24.99 4.45
CA LEU A 44 0.93 25.36 3.22
C LEU A 44 1.80 24.17 2.79
N ASP A 45 1.76 23.81 1.50
CA ASP A 45 2.52 22.70 0.87
C ASP A 45 2.10 21.26 1.19
N ALA A 46 1.05 21.03 1.99
CA ALA A 46 0.53 19.68 2.19
C ALA A 46 -0.30 19.19 0.99
N MET A 47 -0.15 17.92 0.61
CA MET A 47 -0.83 17.33 -0.55
C MET A 47 -1.82 16.22 -0.16
N HIS A 48 -2.90 16.13 -0.94
CA HIS A 48 -3.76 14.94 -0.95
C HIS A 48 -3.05 13.90 -1.81
N TRP A 49 -2.58 12.84 -1.15
CA TRP A 49 -1.85 11.78 -1.83
C TRP A 49 -2.81 10.65 -2.21
N GLU A 50 -2.65 10.13 -3.41
CA GLU A 50 -3.30 8.92 -3.88
C GLU A 50 -2.24 8.08 -4.63
N PHE A 51 -2.43 6.77 -4.62
CA PHE A 51 -1.62 5.81 -5.34
C PHE A 51 -2.50 4.85 -6.12
N ASP A 52 -2.11 4.57 -7.36
CA ASP A 52 -2.75 3.56 -8.20
C ASP A 52 -1.68 2.98 -9.14
N SER A 53 -1.34 1.72 -8.94
CA SER A 53 -0.37 1.03 -9.80
C SER A 53 -0.75 -0.43 -10.00
N THR A 54 -0.45 -0.93 -11.21
CA THR A 54 -0.60 -2.33 -11.58
C THR A 54 0.76 -2.97 -11.79
N PHE A 55 1.04 -4.01 -11.03
CA PHE A 55 2.29 -4.77 -11.06
C PHE A 55 2.07 -6.11 -11.78
N ARG A 56 3.06 -6.52 -12.58
CA ARG A 56 2.99 -7.73 -13.43
C ARG A 56 4.08 -8.75 -13.14
N GLU A 57 4.81 -8.60 -12.04
CA GLU A 57 5.87 -9.53 -11.65
C GLU A 57 5.36 -10.96 -11.38
N ILE A 58 4.08 -11.09 -11.02
CA ILE A 58 3.43 -12.39 -10.78
C ILE A 58 2.95 -13.09 -12.07
N ASN A 59 3.10 -12.45 -13.24
CA ASN A 59 2.54 -12.96 -14.49
C ASN A 59 3.17 -14.30 -14.90
N GLY A 60 2.34 -15.30 -15.17
CA GLY A 60 2.77 -16.56 -15.76
C GLY A 60 3.31 -17.58 -14.75
N VAL A 61 3.10 -17.34 -13.45
CA VAL A 61 3.40 -18.31 -12.39
C VAL A 61 2.14 -18.71 -11.61
N LYS A 62 2.20 -19.88 -10.97
CA LYS A 62 1.12 -20.40 -10.11
C LYS A 62 1.19 -19.93 -8.67
N ASN A 63 2.39 -19.63 -8.19
CA ASN A 63 2.66 -19.23 -6.81
C ASN A 63 3.72 -18.13 -6.85
N TYR A 64 3.50 -17.04 -6.12
CA TYR A 64 4.46 -15.97 -5.98
C TYR A 64 4.31 -15.29 -4.62
N THR A 65 5.43 -15.04 -3.95
CA THR A 65 5.48 -14.21 -2.75
C THR A 65 5.90 -12.81 -3.16
N VAL A 66 4.99 -11.86 -3.04
CA VAL A 66 5.30 -10.44 -3.25
C VAL A 66 5.91 -9.92 -1.96
N HIS A 67 7.08 -9.28 -2.06
CA HIS A 67 7.70 -8.55 -0.96
C HIS A 67 8.52 -7.39 -1.54
N HIS A 68 7.97 -6.17 -1.48
CA HIS A 68 8.69 -5.00 -1.97
C HIS A 68 8.24 -3.68 -1.35
N HIS A 69 9.07 -2.66 -1.56
CA HIS A 69 8.92 -1.29 -1.05
C HIS A 69 8.67 -0.26 -2.16
N ALA A 70 8.06 -0.68 -3.27
CA ALA A 70 7.91 0.13 -4.49
C ALA A 70 6.91 1.29 -4.37
N ILE A 71 6.08 1.31 -3.33
CA ILE A 71 5.08 2.35 -3.09
C ILE A 71 5.74 3.42 -2.19
N HIS A 72 6.00 4.60 -2.75
CA HIS A 72 6.64 5.70 -2.03
C HIS A 72 5.59 6.74 -1.62
N VAL A 73 5.48 6.99 -0.31
CA VAL A 73 4.60 8.03 0.21
C VAL A 73 5.34 9.38 0.17
N PRO A 74 4.78 10.44 -0.44
CA PRO A 74 5.38 11.77 -0.41
C PRO A 74 5.58 12.28 1.02
N ALA A 75 6.68 12.99 1.28
CA ALA A 75 6.99 13.54 2.60
C ALA A 75 5.98 14.60 3.08
N ASN A 76 5.29 15.25 2.15
CA ASN A 76 4.25 16.26 2.41
C ASN A 76 2.83 15.71 2.19
N ALA A 77 2.64 14.39 2.15
CA ALA A 77 1.31 13.79 2.12
C ALA A 77 0.57 14.07 3.45
N LEU A 78 -0.71 14.43 3.35
CA LEU A 78 -1.55 14.70 4.51
C LEU A 78 -1.72 13.45 5.36
N THR A 79 -1.31 13.52 6.62
CA THR A 79 -1.55 12.46 7.60
C THR A 79 -3.04 12.30 7.87
N GLY A 80 -3.48 11.09 8.18
CA GLY A 80 -4.89 10.79 8.41
C GLY A 80 -5.24 9.36 8.05
N ASP A 81 -6.52 9.11 7.85
CA ASP A 81 -7.06 7.80 7.51
C ASP A 81 -7.07 7.63 5.99
N TYR A 82 -6.61 6.46 5.55
CA TYR A 82 -6.50 6.08 4.15
C TYR A 82 -7.08 4.68 3.96
N HIS A 83 -7.56 4.41 2.76
CA HIS A 83 -8.06 3.11 2.36
C HIS A 83 -7.10 2.44 1.40
N PHE A 84 -6.59 1.27 1.78
CA PHE A 84 -5.77 0.40 0.95
C PHE A 84 -6.65 -0.66 0.30
N HIS A 85 -6.51 -0.83 -1.02
CA HIS A 85 -7.20 -1.86 -1.78
C HIS A 85 -6.20 -2.57 -2.69
N LEU A 86 -6.12 -3.88 -2.55
CA LEU A 86 -5.35 -4.80 -3.39
C LEU A 86 -6.31 -5.67 -4.21
N ILE A 87 -6.14 -5.69 -5.53
CA ILE A 87 -6.81 -6.64 -6.42
C ILE A 87 -5.76 -7.54 -7.04
N VAL A 88 -5.91 -8.85 -6.93
CA VAL A 88 -5.09 -9.83 -7.64
C VAL A 88 -5.95 -10.46 -8.73
N ALA A 89 -5.44 -10.48 -9.96
CA ALA A 89 -6.10 -11.06 -11.12
C ALA A 89 -5.33 -12.27 -11.66
N ASP A 90 -6.07 -13.31 -12.03
CA ASP A 90 -5.54 -14.46 -12.76
C ASP A 90 -5.57 -14.22 -14.29
N ARG A 91 -5.08 -15.18 -15.06
CA ARG A 91 -5.05 -15.13 -16.52
C ARG A 91 -6.44 -15.33 -17.15
N SER A 92 -7.36 -15.95 -16.44
CA SER A 92 -8.75 -16.19 -16.86
C SER A 92 -9.65 -14.96 -16.63
N GLY A 93 -9.16 -13.96 -15.91
CA GLY A 93 -9.88 -12.75 -15.56
C GLY A 93 -10.64 -12.84 -14.23
N ASN A 94 -10.43 -13.89 -13.43
CA ASN A 94 -10.94 -13.94 -12.06
C ASN A 94 -10.12 -13.00 -11.18
N THR A 95 -10.77 -12.41 -10.19
CA THR A 95 -10.14 -11.45 -9.28
C THR A 95 -10.47 -11.74 -7.83
N THR A 96 -9.49 -11.57 -6.96
CA THR A 96 -9.65 -11.53 -5.50
C THR A 96 -9.26 -10.15 -5.00
N ALA A 97 -10.06 -9.58 -4.11
CA ALA A 97 -9.83 -8.27 -3.52
C ALA A 97 -9.58 -8.36 -2.01
N VAL A 98 -8.67 -7.52 -1.52
CA VAL A 98 -8.42 -7.27 -0.09
C VAL A 98 -8.45 -5.77 0.14
N GLU A 99 -9.25 -5.35 1.09
CA GLU A 99 -9.39 -3.95 1.50
C GLU A 99 -8.97 -3.81 2.97
N LYS A 100 -8.35 -2.69 3.30
CA LYS A 100 -7.85 -2.41 4.64
C LYS A 100 -7.79 -0.92 4.91
N ASP A 101 -8.31 -0.51 6.06
CA ASP A 101 -8.11 0.85 6.56
C ASP A 101 -6.71 0.95 7.14
N ILE A 102 -5.99 2.00 6.75
CA ILE A 102 -4.63 2.28 7.20
C ILE A 102 -4.51 3.73 7.65
N THR A 103 -3.58 4.00 8.55
CA THR A 103 -3.28 5.37 9.00
C THR A 103 -1.98 5.84 8.38
N LEU A 104 -1.99 7.00 7.73
CA LEU A 104 -0.78 7.71 7.34
C LEU A 104 -0.32 8.62 8.48
N ALA A 105 0.80 8.27 9.11
CA ALA A 105 1.43 9.02 10.18
C ALA A 105 2.55 9.95 9.65
N PRO A 106 2.91 11.01 10.40
CA PRO A 106 4.03 11.87 10.03
C PRO A 106 5.35 11.11 10.12
N ALA A 107 6.35 11.53 9.34
CA ALA A 107 7.69 10.94 9.32
C ALA A 107 8.31 10.79 10.73
N GLU A 108 8.08 11.78 11.61
CA GLU A 108 8.64 11.81 12.97
C GLU A 108 8.05 10.76 13.92
N ALA A 109 6.88 10.21 13.60
CA ALA A 109 6.29 9.09 14.34
C ALA A 109 6.92 7.74 13.97
N TYR A 110 7.79 7.70 12.95
CA TYR A 110 8.51 6.50 12.58
C TYR A 110 9.60 6.20 13.60
N HIS A 111 9.29 5.34 14.56
CA HIS A 111 10.26 4.70 15.43
C HIS A 111 10.64 3.36 14.82
N GLY A 112 11.38 3.39 13.71
CA GLY A 112 11.92 2.17 13.11
C GLY A 112 12.63 1.38 14.20
N ASP A 113 12.27 0.10 14.35
CA ASP A 113 12.73 -0.71 15.46
C ASP A 113 14.25 -0.57 15.62
N GLU A 114 14.69 0.10 16.69
CA GLU A 114 16.07 0.01 17.17
C GLU A 114 16.25 -1.40 17.75
N HIS A 115 16.24 -2.42 16.90
CA HIS A 115 16.88 -3.68 17.24
C HIS A 115 18.37 -3.50 17.00
N GLY A 116 19.02 -3.05 18.08
CA GLY A 116 20.47 -3.06 18.23
C GLY A 116 21.07 -4.39 17.78
N LYS A 117 22.09 -4.24 16.94
CA LYS A 117 23.33 -5.03 16.79
C LYS A 117 23.36 -6.43 17.40
#